data_AF-A0A7S1HEM5-F1
#
_entry.id   AF-A0A7S1HEM5-F1
#
_cell.length_a   1.000
_cell.length_b   1.000
_cell.length_c   1.000
_cell.angle_alpha   90.00
_cell.angle_beta   90.00
_cell.angle_gamma   90.00
#
_symmetry.space_group_name_H-M   'P 1'
#
loop_
_entity.id
_entity.type
_entity.pdbx_description
1 polymer ?
#
loop_
_entity_poly.entity_id
_entity_poly.type
_entity_poly.pdbx_seq_one_letter_code
_entity_poly.pdbx_strand_id
1 'polypeptide(L)'
;GGDENPLHSQIFGFSAVELSQSAMADQQYDYDYFVLGAGSGGVRTSRIAATHGARVAVVECAPLGGTCVNVGCVPKKLMTYGAHFTEDVAGAHAFGWNVEKPTLDW
;
A
#
# COMPACT_ATOMS: atom_id res chain seq x y z
N GLY A 1 7.74 58.22 -34.75
CA GLY A 1 6.53 57.47 -34.38
C GLY A 1 6.29 56.51 -35.52
N GLY A 2 6.31 55.20 -35.31
CA GLY A 2 5.90 54.48 -34.13
C GLY A 2 4.75 53.61 -34.60
N ASP A 3 5.09 52.47 -35.20
CA ASP A 3 4.17 51.40 -35.61
C ASP A 3 4.93 50.08 -35.48
N GLU A 4 5.16 49.67 -34.24
CA GLU A 4 5.64 48.34 -33.88
C GLU A 4 4.44 47.48 -33.48
N ASN A 5 3.97 46.69 -34.44
CA ASN A 5 2.93 45.68 -34.27
C ASN A 5 3.46 44.57 -33.34
N PRO A 6 2.85 44.30 -32.16
CA PRO A 6 3.45 43.44 -31.13
C PRO A 6 3.22 41.94 -31.35
N LEU A 7 2.71 41.50 -32.51
CA LEU A 7 2.30 40.11 -32.75
C LEU A 7 3.38 39.21 -33.40
N HIS A 8 4.67 39.46 -33.15
CA HIS A 8 5.74 38.67 -33.77
C HIS A 8 6.87 38.24 -32.81
N SER A 9 6.54 37.76 -31.60
CA SER A 9 7.58 37.15 -30.73
C SER A 9 7.13 36.10 -29.71
N GLN A 10 5.87 35.66 -29.67
CA GLN A 10 5.41 34.74 -28.61
C GLN A 10 5.02 33.35 -29.11
N ILE A 11 5.92 32.65 -29.80
CA ILE A 11 5.85 31.18 -29.92
C ILE A 11 7.27 30.59 -29.86
N PHE A 12 7.98 30.77 -28.75
CA PHE A 12 9.18 29.98 -28.45
C PHE A 12 9.34 29.86 -26.92
N GLY A 13 9.31 28.63 -26.40
CA GLY A 13 9.98 28.36 -25.12
C GLY A 13 9.37 27.34 -24.16
N PHE A 14 8.11 26.92 -24.30
CA PHE A 14 7.56 25.96 -23.35
C PHE A 14 7.90 24.51 -23.77
N SER A 15 8.70 23.84 -22.95
CA SER A 15 8.88 22.39 -23.03
C SER A 15 7.53 21.68 -22.86
N ALA A 16 7.33 20.52 -23.49
CA ALA A 16 6.15 19.68 -23.27
C ALA A 16 5.92 19.36 -21.77
N VAL A 17 6.99 19.41 -20.97
CA VAL A 17 6.93 19.29 -19.50
C VAL A 17 6.32 20.53 -18.85
N GLU A 18 6.64 21.74 -19.30
CA GLU A 18 6.11 22.98 -18.72
C GLU A 18 4.64 23.23 -19.12
N LEU A 19 4.25 22.78 -20.32
CA LEU A 19 2.85 22.76 -20.77
C LEU A 19 2.01 21.77 -19.94
N SER A 20 2.54 20.59 -19.61
CA SER A 20 1.83 19.64 -18.74
C SER A 20 1.77 20.11 -17.28
N GLN A 21 2.82 20.77 -16.79
CA GLN A 21 2.86 21.35 -15.45
C GLN A 21 1.86 22.50 -15.27
N SER A 22 1.72 23.36 -16.29
CA SER A 22 0.75 24.46 -16.30
C SER A 22 -0.69 23.98 -16.47
N ALA A 23 -0.93 22.90 -17.22
CA ALA A 23 -2.25 22.28 -17.34
C ALA A 23 -2.71 21.59 -16.04
N MET A 24 -1.78 21.06 -15.23
CA MET A 24 -2.10 20.48 -13.92
C MET A 24 -2.37 21.55 -12.84
N ALA A 25 -1.83 22.76 -12.99
CA ALA A 25 -1.97 23.83 -11.99
C ALA A 25 -3.39 24.39 -11.87
N ASP A 26 -4.27 24.12 -12.85
CA ASP A 26 -5.67 24.58 -12.88
C ASP A 26 -6.70 23.45 -12.67
N GLN A 27 -6.25 22.25 -12.29
CA GLN A 27 -7.13 21.13 -11.96
C GLN A 27 -7.29 21.04 -10.44
N GLN A 28 -8.45 21.45 -9.94
CA GLN A 28 -8.79 21.32 -8.53
C GLN A 28 -9.16 19.86 -8.22
N TYR A 29 -8.23 19.14 -7.58
CA TYR A 29 -8.46 17.77 -7.13
C TYR A 29 -9.12 17.71 -5.74
N ASP A 30 -10.08 16.81 -5.56
CA ASP A 30 -10.75 16.56 -4.27
C ASP A 30 -9.82 15.90 -3.24
N TYR A 31 -8.80 15.19 -3.72
CA TYR A 31 -7.83 14.45 -2.92
C TYR A 31 -6.41 14.86 -3.29
N ASP A 32 -5.55 14.92 -2.28
CA ASP A 32 -4.14 15.26 -2.43
C ASP A 32 -3.29 14.00 -2.68
N TYR A 33 -3.83 12.82 -2.32
CA TYR A 33 -3.17 11.54 -2.52
C TYR A 33 -4.18 10.41 -2.77
N PHE A 34 -3.96 9.62 -3.83
CA PHE A 34 -4.81 8.49 -4.18
C PHE A 34 -4.00 7.19 -4.16
N VAL A 35 -4.44 6.20 -3.39
CA VAL A 35 -3.75 4.93 -3.19
C VAL A 35 -4.53 3.81 -3.86
N LEU A 36 -3.85 3.10 -4.76
CA LEU A 36 -4.37 1.89 -5.39
C LEU A 36 -3.90 0.67 -4.61
N GLY A 37 -4.84 0.00 -3.95
CA GLY A 37 -4.61 -1.18 -3.11
C GLY A 37 -4.49 -0.84 -1.62
N ALA A 38 -5.25 -1.53 -0.79
CA ALA A 38 -5.23 -1.49 0.67
C ALA A 38 -4.41 -2.66 1.26
N GLY A 39 -3.29 -2.99 0.62
CA GLY A 39 -2.27 -3.89 1.17
C GLY A 39 -1.41 -3.24 2.26
N SER A 40 -0.42 -3.97 2.78
CA SER A 40 0.48 -3.47 3.84
C SER A 40 1.14 -2.12 3.50
N GLY A 41 1.64 -1.96 2.27
CA GLY A 41 2.22 -0.71 1.79
C GLY A 41 1.17 0.39 1.62
N GLY A 42 0.04 0.06 0.97
CA GLY A 42 -1.05 1.00 0.68
C GLY A 42 -1.70 1.59 1.93
N VAL A 43 -1.99 0.75 2.92
CA VAL A 43 -2.52 1.18 4.23
C VAL A 43 -1.50 2.02 4.98
N ARG A 44 -0.21 1.67 4.93
CA ARG A 44 0.83 2.45 5.62
C ARG A 44 0.99 3.84 4.99
N THR A 45 1.12 3.91 3.68
CA THR A 45 1.32 5.19 2.99
C THR A 45 0.10 6.09 3.11
N SER A 46 -1.11 5.54 2.95
CA SER A 46 -2.35 6.31 3.10
C SER A 46 -2.51 6.87 4.50
N ARG A 47 -2.27 6.03 5.53
CA ARG A 47 -2.35 6.46 6.92
C ARG A 47 -1.32 7.54 7.26
N ILE A 48 -0.07 7.38 6.82
CA ILE A 48 0.98 8.38 7.07
C ILE A 48 0.63 9.71 6.39
N ALA A 49 0.22 9.68 5.12
CA ALA A 49 -0.19 10.87 4.40
C ALA A 49 -1.38 11.57 5.09
N ALA A 50 -2.39 10.82 5.53
CA ALA A 50 -3.53 11.36 6.27
C ALA A 50 -3.11 11.97 7.62
N THR A 51 -2.15 11.38 8.34
CA THR A 51 -1.62 11.98 9.58
C THR A 51 -0.87 13.30 9.37
N HIS A 52 -0.40 13.56 8.14
CA HIS A 52 0.18 14.84 7.74
C HIS A 52 -0.85 15.83 7.17
N GLY A 53 -2.14 15.52 7.23
CA GLY A 53 -3.22 16.41 6.82
C GLY A 53 -3.61 16.33 5.34
N ALA A 54 -3.03 15.41 4.56
CA ALA A 54 -3.45 15.18 3.19
C ALA A 54 -4.85 14.55 3.14
N ARG A 55 -5.70 14.98 2.21
CA ARG A 55 -6.96 14.30 1.87
C ARG A 55 -6.61 13.07 1.05
N VAL A 56 -6.73 11.89 1.66
CA VAL A 56 -6.32 10.63 1.03
C VAL A 56 -7.54 9.79 0.65
N ALA A 57 -7.56 9.30 -0.58
CA ALA A 57 -8.48 8.25 -1.01
C ALA A 57 -7.72 6.94 -1.20
N VAL A 58 -8.32 5.82 -0.80
CA VAL A 58 -7.78 4.47 -0.99
C VAL A 58 -8.85 3.62 -1.67
N VAL A 59 -8.48 2.91 -2.73
CA VAL A 59 -9.36 1.94 -3.39
C VAL A 59 -8.74 0.56 -3.32
N GLU A 60 -9.56 -0.45 -3.07
CA GLU A 60 -9.17 -1.86 -3.02
C GLU A 60 -10.28 -2.69 -3.66
N CYS A 61 -9.91 -3.67 -4.47
CA CYS A 61 -10.85 -4.56 -5.16
C CYS A 61 -10.96 -5.94 -4.48
N ALA A 62 -10.06 -6.25 -3.55
CA ALA A 62 -9.98 -7.51 -2.82
C ALA A 62 -10.22 -7.28 -1.31
N PRO A 63 -10.09 -8.32 -0.45
CA PRO A 63 -10.16 -8.12 0.99
C PRO A 63 -9.05 -7.16 1.49
N LEU A 64 -9.42 -6.31 2.46
CA LEU A 64 -8.51 -5.35 3.08
C LEU A 64 -7.29 -6.06 3.70
N GLY A 65 -6.15 -5.38 3.72
CA GLY A 65 -4.88 -5.91 4.22
C GLY A 65 -4.03 -6.60 3.14
N GLY A 66 -4.60 -6.87 1.97
CA GLY A 66 -3.90 -7.44 0.82
C GLY A 66 -3.31 -8.82 1.08
N THR A 67 -2.30 -9.20 0.31
CA THR A 67 -1.71 -10.56 0.34
C THR A 67 -1.19 -10.95 1.71
N CYS A 68 -0.44 -10.07 2.38
CA CYS A 68 0.22 -10.36 3.66
C CYS A 68 -0.77 -10.85 4.74
N VAL A 69 -1.93 -10.20 4.81
CA VAL A 69 -2.98 -10.50 5.79
C VAL A 69 -3.81 -11.71 5.36
N ASN A 70 -4.21 -11.78 4.09
CA ASN A 70 -5.25 -12.72 3.67
C ASN A 70 -4.71 -14.06 3.17
N VAL A 71 -3.58 -14.06 2.45
CA VAL A 71 -3.05 -15.26 1.76
C VAL A 71 -1.52 -15.30 1.79
N GLY A 72 -0.94 -14.74 2.86
CA GLY A 72 0.50 -14.50 2.95
C GLY A 72 1.01 -14.74 4.35
N CYS A 73 1.80 -13.79 4.86
CA CYS A 73 2.54 -13.94 6.10
C CYS A 73 1.67 -14.35 7.30
N VAL A 74 0.44 -13.85 7.42
CA VAL A 74 -0.43 -14.16 8.56
C VAL A 74 -0.88 -15.63 8.52
N PRO A 75 -1.61 -16.12 7.49
CA PRO A 75 -1.94 -17.56 7.38
C PRO A 75 -0.69 -18.44 7.41
N LYS A 76 0.37 -18.03 6.72
CA LYS A 76 1.64 -18.78 6.68
C LYS A 76 2.22 -18.98 8.07
N LYS A 77 2.22 -17.94 8.90
CA LYS A 77 2.79 -18.03 10.25
C LYS A 77 1.93 -18.89 11.17
N LEU A 78 0.61 -18.81 11.05
CA LEU A 78 -0.31 -19.69 11.79
C LEU A 78 -0.11 -21.16 11.41
N MET A 79 0.00 -21.46 10.12
CA MET A 79 0.29 -22.82 9.64
C MET A 79 1.67 -23.31 10.12
N THR A 80 2.68 -22.43 10.13
CA THR A 80 4.01 -22.78 10.67
C THR A 80 3.92 -23.16 12.14
N TYR A 81 3.13 -22.45 12.95
CA TYR A 81 2.91 -22.82 14.36
C TYR A 81 2.19 -24.16 14.51
N GLY A 82 1.15 -24.42 13.71
CA GLY A 82 0.48 -25.72 13.70
C GLY A 82 1.44 -26.87 13.35
N ALA A 83 2.34 -26.65 12.38
CA ALA A 83 3.32 -27.65 11.96
C ALA A 83 4.34 -28.00 13.05
N HIS A 84 4.75 -27.04 13.89
CA HIS A 84 5.71 -27.28 14.97
C HIS A 84 5.08 -27.98 16.18
N PHE A 85 3.74 -27.96 16.31
CA PHE A 85 3.06 -28.44 17.52
C PHE A 85 3.37 -29.91 17.86
N THR A 86 3.51 -30.76 16.85
CA THR A 86 3.85 -32.18 17.08
C THR A 86 5.24 -32.37 17.69
N GLU A 87 6.20 -31.52 17.31
CA GLU A 87 7.58 -31.55 17.81
C GLU A 87 7.63 -31.03 19.24
N ASP A 88 6.90 -29.94 19.52
CA ASP A 88 6.79 -29.36 20.86
C ASP A 88 6.17 -30.35 21.85
N VAL A 89 5.10 -31.05 21.46
CA VAL A 89 4.47 -32.08 22.31
C VAL A 89 5.41 -33.27 22.55
N ALA A 90 6.15 -33.71 21.54
CA ALA A 90 7.13 -34.77 21.70
C ALA A 90 8.26 -34.36 22.68
N GLY A 91 8.72 -33.11 22.59
CA GLY A 91 9.74 -32.56 23.49
C GLY A 91 9.25 -32.36 24.93
N ALA A 92 7.96 -32.12 25.13
CA ALA A 92 7.37 -31.85 26.46
C ALA A 92 7.59 -33.00 27.47
N HIS A 93 7.71 -34.25 26.99
CA HIS A 93 8.03 -35.41 27.83
C HIS A 93 9.34 -35.26 28.59
N ALA A 94 10.36 -34.62 28.01
CA ALA A 94 11.63 -34.37 28.68
C ALA A 94 11.51 -33.40 29.87
N PHE A 95 10.42 -32.62 29.91
CA PHE A 95 10.12 -31.68 30.99
C PHE A 95 9.08 -32.23 31.98
N GLY A 96 8.79 -33.54 31.93
CA GLY A 96 7.88 -34.21 32.86
C GLY A 96 6.40 -34.10 32.48
N TRP A 97 6.07 -33.56 31.31
CA TRP A 97 4.69 -33.56 30.81
C TRP A 97 4.33 -34.92 30.22
N ASN A 98 3.17 -35.44 30.59
CA ASN A 98 2.62 -36.65 29.99
C ASN A 98 1.41 -36.28 29.13
N VAL A 99 1.62 -36.24 27.81
CA VAL A 99 0.60 -35.82 26.82
C VAL A 99 0.46 -36.94 25.78
N GLU A 100 -0.76 -37.30 25.44
CA GLU A 100 -1.02 -38.27 24.38
C GLU A 100 -0.65 -37.70 23.00
N LYS A 101 -0.33 -38.59 22.06
CA LYS A 101 0.06 -38.16 20.70
C LYS A 101 -1.11 -37.45 20.01
N PRO A 102 -0.94 -36.18 19.58
CA PRO A 102 -2.02 -35.44 18.94
C PRO A 102 -2.33 -35.98 17.53
N THR A 103 -3.59 -35.90 17.14
CA THR A 103 -4.04 -36.11 15.75
C THR A 103 -4.19 -34.77 15.05
N LEU A 104 -3.70 -34.67 13.81
CA LEU A 104 -3.86 -33.48 12.97
C LEU A 104 -5.11 -33.64 12.10
N ASP A 105 -6.07 -32.74 12.28
CA ASP A 105 -7.23 -32.55 11.40
C ASP A 105 -7.06 -31.23 10.65
N TRP A 106 -7.22 -31.26 9.33
CA TRP A 106 -6.89 -30.15 8.42
C TRP A 106 -8.14 -29.48 7.88
#